data_AF-A0A834B694-F1
#
_entry.id   AF-A0A834B694-F1
#
_cell.length_a   1.000
_cell.length_b   1.000
_cell.length_c   1.000
_cell.angle_alpha   90.00
_cell.angle_beta   90.00
_cell.angle_gamma   90.00
#
_symmetry.space_group_name_H-M   'P 1'
#
loop_
_entity.id
_entity.type
_entity.pdbx_description
1 polymer ?
#
loop_
_entity_poly.entity_id
_entity_poly.type
_entity_poly.pdbx_seq_one_letter_code
_entity_poly.pdbx_strand_id
1 'polypeptide(L)'
;MHHPPNQIDDLEAQWGVGSSPQRDDLKLLCEQNEEEVSPQLFTFHEAVSQMVEMEEQVVEDHRAVFQESIRWLEDEKALLEMTEEVDYDVDSYATQLEAILEQKIDILTELRDKVKSFRAALQEEEQASKQINPKRPRAL
;
A
#
# COMPACT_ATOMS: atom_id res chain seq x y z
N MET A 1 21.89 34.09 -8.66
CA MET A 1 21.62 32.65 -8.84
C MET A 1 20.40 32.34 -8.00
N HIS A 2 19.22 32.23 -8.60
CA HIS A 2 17.99 31.85 -7.90
C HIS A 2 17.98 30.33 -7.71
N HIS A 3 17.89 29.86 -6.47
CA HIS A 3 17.51 28.47 -6.17
C HIS A 3 15.98 28.38 -6.15
N PRO A 4 15.36 27.41 -6.83
CA PRO A 4 13.94 27.17 -6.66
C PRO A 4 13.66 26.53 -5.29
N PRO A 5 12.56 26.90 -4.61
CA PRO A 5 12.18 26.33 -3.34
C PRO A 5 11.72 24.86 -3.50
N ASN A 6 12.02 24.07 -2.46
CA ASN A 6 11.75 22.64 -2.32
C ASN A 6 10.26 22.31 -2.60
N GLN A 7 10.00 21.46 -3.60
CA GLN A 7 8.65 21.04 -4.03
C GLN A 7 8.08 19.86 -3.21
N ILE A 8 8.65 19.57 -2.02
CA ILE A 8 8.30 18.37 -1.24
C ILE A 8 7.24 18.67 -0.18
N ASP A 9 7.15 19.92 0.32
CA ASP A 9 6.18 20.33 1.34
C ASP A 9 4.72 20.40 0.84
N ASP A 10 4.48 20.55 -0.48
CA ASP A 10 3.12 20.75 -1.02
C ASP A 10 2.30 19.46 -1.17
N LEU A 11 2.88 18.26 -0.94
CA LEU A 11 2.18 16.98 -1.14
C LEU A 11 1.38 16.50 0.08
N GLU A 12 1.56 17.11 1.25
CA GLU A 12 1.01 16.63 2.52
C GLU A 12 -0.45 17.05 2.75
N ALA A 13 -0.92 18.12 2.09
CA ALA A 13 -2.18 18.80 2.45
C ALA A 13 -3.45 18.34 1.71
N GLN A 14 -3.40 17.33 0.83
CA GLN A 14 -4.50 17.06 -0.13
C GLN A 14 -5.32 15.78 0.11
N TRP A 15 -5.27 15.14 1.27
CA TRP A 15 -5.89 13.80 1.42
C TRP A 15 -6.75 13.65 2.67
N GLY A 16 -7.64 14.63 2.90
CA GLY A 16 -8.74 14.50 3.87
C GLY A 16 -9.74 13.44 3.42
N VAL A 17 -9.55 12.21 3.91
CA VAL A 17 -10.37 11.02 3.69
C VAL A 17 -11.81 11.27 4.16
N GLY A 18 -12.77 11.14 3.24
CA GLY A 18 -14.18 11.03 3.58
C GLY A 18 -14.42 9.69 4.26
N SER A 19 -15.05 9.70 5.44
CA SER A 19 -15.36 8.49 6.19
C SER A 19 -16.29 7.56 5.40
N SER A 20 -15.77 6.41 5.01
CA SER A 20 -16.56 5.27 4.56
C SER A 20 -17.37 4.70 5.74
N PRO A 21 -18.59 4.18 5.52
CA PRO A 21 -19.41 3.59 6.59
C PRO A 21 -18.64 2.49 7.31
N GLN A 22 -18.65 2.54 8.65
CA GLN A 22 -17.89 1.61 9.48
C GLN A 22 -18.52 0.22 9.39
N ARG A 23 -17.68 -0.82 9.36
CA ARG A 23 -18.08 -2.24 9.21
C ARG A 23 -19.19 -2.67 10.17
N ASP A 24 -19.27 -2.03 11.34
CA ASP A 24 -20.28 -2.27 12.37
C ASP A 24 -21.69 -1.77 11.98
N ASP A 25 -21.79 -0.68 11.22
CA ASP A 25 -23.08 -0.10 10.80
C ASP A 25 -23.80 -1.02 9.80
N LEU A 26 -23.04 -1.64 8.89
CA LEU A 26 -23.60 -2.53 7.89
C LEU A 26 -24.07 -3.86 8.50
N LYS A 27 -23.33 -4.37 9.50
CA LYS A 27 -23.73 -5.56 10.24
C LYS A 27 -25.07 -5.34 10.96
N LEU A 28 -25.24 -4.17 11.58
CA LEU A 28 -26.48 -3.80 12.26
C LEU A 28 -27.67 -3.70 11.30
N LEU A 29 -27.45 -3.20 10.07
CA LEU A 29 -28.47 -3.11 9.03
C LEU A 29 -28.92 -4.48 8.51
N CYS A 30 -28.01 -5.46 8.44
CA CYS A 30 -28.35 -6.84 8.04
C CYS A 30 -29.16 -7.56 9.10
N GLU A 31 -28.79 -7.40 10.37
CA GLU A 31 -29.53 -7.96 11.52
C GLU A 31 -30.95 -7.37 11.63
N GLN A 32 -31.16 -6.13 11.16
CA GLN A 32 -32.47 -5.47 11.18
C GLN A 32 -33.35 -5.70 9.93
N ASN A 33 -32.78 -6.19 8.82
CA ASN A 33 -33.49 -6.38 7.55
C ASN A 33 -33.20 -7.75 6.90
N GLU A 34 -33.43 -8.84 7.64
CA GLU A 34 -33.29 -10.22 7.13
C GLU A 34 -34.14 -10.50 5.85
N GLU A 35 -35.14 -9.67 5.56
CA GLU A 35 -36.05 -9.82 4.41
C GLU A 35 -35.60 -9.05 3.14
N GLU A 36 -34.74 -8.03 3.25
CA GLU A 36 -34.25 -7.21 2.12
C GLU A 36 -32.73 -7.32 1.85
N VAL A 37 -31.95 -7.86 2.79
CA VAL A 37 -30.50 -8.07 2.63
C VAL A 37 -30.20 -9.56 2.58
N SER A 38 -30.15 -10.12 1.38
CA SER A 38 -29.74 -11.52 1.17
C SER A 38 -28.35 -11.76 1.78
N PRO A 39 -28.09 -12.90 2.43
CA PRO A 39 -26.76 -13.28 2.94
C PRO A 39 -25.64 -13.13 1.89
N GLN A 40 -25.98 -13.27 0.61
CA GLN A 40 -25.07 -13.06 -0.52
C GLN A 40 -24.61 -11.60 -0.68
N LEU A 41 -25.48 -10.63 -0.40
CA LEU A 41 -25.16 -9.21 -0.46
C LEU A 41 -24.26 -8.79 0.71
N PHE A 42 -24.43 -9.41 1.88
CA PHE A 42 -23.55 -9.21 3.02
C PHE A 42 -22.13 -9.73 2.75
N THR A 43 -21.98 -10.96 2.26
CA THR A 43 -20.68 -11.52 1.87
C THR A 43 -20.00 -10.69 0.78
N PHE A 44 -20.78 -10.17 -0.17
CA PHE A 44 -20.25 -9.29 -1.21
C PHE A 44 -19.71 -7.98 -0.63
N HIS A 45 -20.47 -7.30 0.24
CA HIS A 45 -20.00 -6.07 0.86
C HIS A 45 -18.78 -6.30 1.75
N GLU A 46 -18.73 -7.42 2.47
CA GLU A 46 -17.55 -7.78 3.28
C GLU A 46 -16.29 -7.95 2.42
N ALA A 47 -16.38 -8.66 1.30
CA ALA A 47 -15.27 -8.84 0.37
C ALA A 47 -14.80 -7.52 -0.25
N VAL A 48 -15.75 -6.66 -0.65
CA VAL A 48 -15.43 -5.32 -1.17
C VAL A 48 -14.76 -4.45 -0.12
N SER A 49 -15.27 -4.45 1.12
CA SER A 49 -14.65 -3.69 2.23
C SER A 49 -13.23 -4.15 2.52
N GLN A 50 -12.98 -5.47 2.54
CA GLN A 50 -11.64 -6.01 2.72
C GLN A 50 -10.70 -5.59 1.59
N MET A 51 -11.17 -5.60 0.35
CA MET A 51 -10.36 -5.20 -0.81
C MET A 51 -9.97 -3.71 -0.75
N VAL A 52 -10.87 -2.83 -0.32
CA VAL A 52 -10.58 -1.41 -0.12
C VAL A 52 -9.55 -1.22 1.00
N GLU A 53 -9.70 -1.91 2.13
CA GLU A 53 -8.75 -1.86 3.25
C GLU A 53 -7.34 -2.32 2.81
N MET A 54 -7.27 -3.37 1.97
CA MET A 54 -6.00 -3.83 1.41
C MET A 54 -5.37 -2.82 0.44
N GLU A 55 -6.18 -2.15 -0.39
CA GLU A 55 -5.70 -1.09 -1.29
C GLU A 55 -5.12 0.08 -0.49
N GLU A 56 -5.86 0.55 0.51
CA GLU A 56 -5.42 1.64 1.40
C GLU A 56 -4.09 1.30 2.07
N GLN A 57 -3.95 0.09 2.61
CA GLN A 57 -2.72 -0.35 3.26
C GLN A 57 -1.53 -0.40 2.28
N VAL A 58 -1.71 -0.95 1.08
CA VAL A 58 -0.63 -1.01 0.08
C VAL A 58 -0.19 0.40 -0.34
N VAL A 59 -1.13 1.34 -0.46
CA VAL A 59 -0.84 2.73 -0.80
C VAL A 59 -0.12 3.44 0.34
N GLU A 60 -0.55 3.24 1.59
CA GLU A 60 0.11 3.79 2.77
C GLU A 60 1.55 3.27 2.91
N ASP A 61 1.74 1.96 2.80
CA ASP A 61 3.07 1.35 2.85
C ASP A 61 3.96 1.84 1.71
N HIS A 62 3.42 2.01 0.50
CA HIS A 62 4.17 2.57 -0.61
C HIS A 62 4.62 4.02 -0.33
N ARG A 63 3.76 4.84 0.30
CA ARG A 63 4.15 6.20 0.74
C ARG A 63 5.24 6.16 1.79
N ALA A 64 5.15 5.27 2.78
CA ALA A 64 6.17 5.10 3.80
C ALA A 64 7.52 4.69 3.19
N VAL A 65 7.53 3.71 2.28
CA VAL A 65 8.74 3.29 1.55
C VAL A 65 9.32 4.42 0.70
N PHE A 66 8.48 5.25 0.09
CA PHE A 66 8.94 6.42 -0.66
C PHE A 66 9.62 7.45 0.25
N GLN A 67 9.06 7.74 1.42
CA GLN A 67 9.69 8.62 2.40
C GLN A 67 11.03 8.05 2.90
N GLU A 68 11.07 6.75 3.21
CA GLU A 68 12.31 6.08 3.61
C GLU A 68 13.37 6.11 2.50
N SER A 69 12.94 6.04 1.23
CA SER A 69 13.83 6.17 0.08
C SER A 69 14.50 7.52 -0.02
N ILE A 70 13.83 8.61 0.39
CA ILE A 70 14.45 9.93 0.47
C ILE A 70 15.53 9.94 1.55
N ARG A 71 15.24 9.38 2.73
CA ARG A 71 16.21 9.27 3.83
C ARG A 71 17.44 8.47 3.42
N TRP A 72 17.26 7.34 2.75
CA TRP A 72 18.38 6.54 2.24
C TRP A 72 19.23 7.29 1.22
N LEU A 73 18.63 8.12 0.37
CA LEU A 73 19.41 8.92 -0.59
C LEU A 73 20.32 9.93 0.13
N GLU A 74 19.88 10.48 1.25
CA GLU A 74 20.70 11.37 2.09
C GLU A 74 21.84 10.59 2.75
N ASP A 75 21.56 9.42 3.33
CA ASP A 75 22.57 8.54 3.92
C ASP A 75 23.61 8.10 2.89
N GLU A 76 23.18 7.68 1.70
CA GLU A 76 24.05 7.28 0.59
C GLU A 76 24.89 8.45 0.07
N LYS A 77 24.30 9.66 0.02
CA LYS A 77 25.05 10.86 -0.34
C LYS A 77 26.17 11.15 0.65
N ALA A 78 25.87 11.12 1.96
CA ALA A 78 26.88 11.30 3.00
C ALA A 78 27.97 10.21 2.96
N LEU A 79 27.56 8.97 2.67
CA LEU A 79 28.45 7.83 2.51
C LEU A 79 29.36 7.95 1.28
N LEU A 80 28.93 8.63 0.23
CA LEU A 80 29.79 8.95 -0.92
C LEU A 80 30.72 10.12 -0.60
N GLU A 81 30.24 11.16 0.08
CA GLU A 81 31.04 12.32 0.47
C GLU A 81 32.25 11.92 1.35
N MET A 82 32.09 10.96 2.27
CA MET A 82 33.23 10.50 3.08
C MET A 82 34.36 9.87 2.22
N THR A 83 34.06 9.33 1.03
CA THR A 83 35.08 8.75 0.15
C THR A 83 35.98 9.81 -0.51
N GLU A 84 35.63 11.09 -0.39
CA GLU A 84 36.46 12.21 -0.85
C GLU A 84 37.60 12.53 0.14
N GLU A 85 37.54 12.01 1.38
CA GLU A 85 38.60 12.15 2.36
C GLU A 85 39.78 11.23 1.99
N VAL A 86 41.02 11.71 2.16
CA VAL A 86 42.22 10.96 1.71
C VAL A 86 42.46 9.71 2.57
N ASP A 87 42.04 9.75 3.83
CA ASP A 87 42.19 8.71 4.84
C ASP A 87 40.86 8.07 5.25
N TYR A 88 39.86 8.11 4.37
CA TYR A 88 38.56 7.49 4.65
C TYR A 88 38.70 6.00 4.97
N ASP A 89 37.92 5.56 5.95
CA ASP A 89 37.92 4.18 6.42
C ASP A 89 37.07 3.31 5.50
N VAL A 90 37.73 2.46 4.71
CA VAL A 90 37.10 1.54 3.76
C VAL A 90 36.21 0.49 4.46
N ASP A 91 36.59 0.04 5.66
CA ASP A 91 35.82 -0.96 6.41
C ASP A 91 34.54 -0.32 6.98
N SER A 92 34.66 0.90 7.50
CA SER A 92 33.52 1.71 7.93
C SER A 92 32.56 2.00 6.78
N TYR A 93 33.09 2.40 5.61
CA TYR A 93 32.29 2.63 4.40
C TYR A 93 31.53 1.36 3.99
N ALA A 94 32.22 0.21 3.89
CA ALA A 94 31.62 -1.04 3.47
C ALA A 94 30.53 -1.51 4.46
N THR A 95 30.79 -1.39 5.76
CA THR A 95 29.83 -1.75 6.82
C THR A 95 28.58 -0.87 6.77
N GLN A 96 28.74 0.44 6.59
CA GLN A 96 27.60 1.36 6.48
C GLN A 96 26.80 1.12 5.20
N LEU A 97 27.47 0.86 4.07
CA LEU A 97 26.79 0.52 2.82
C LEU A 97 25.99 -0.77 2.95
N GLU A 98 26.58 -1.81 3.55
CA GLU A 98 25.91 -3.09 3.79
C GLU A 98 24.64 -2.90 4.63
N ALA A 99 24.71 -2.15 5.73
CA ALA A 99 23.55 -1.87 6.57
C ALA A 99 22.42 -1.13 5.82
N ILE A 100 22.74 -0.14 4.98
CA ILE A 100 21.74 0.55 4.15
C ILE A 100 21.09 -0.42 3.17
N LEU A 101 21.88 -1.28 2.52
CA LEU A 101 21.38 -2.26 1.55
C LEU A 101 20.49 -3.32 2.21
N GLU A 102 20.87 -3.84 3.37
CA GLU A 102 20.05 -4.78 4.15
C GLU A 102 18.70 -4.16 4.50
N GLN A 103 18.69 -2.94 5.03
CA GLN A 103 17.45 -2.24 5.37
C GLN A 103 16.56 -2.02 4.13
N LYS A 104 17.14 -1.62 3.00
CA LYS A 104 16.43 -1.48 1.71
C LYS A 104 15.80 -2.79 1.27
N ILE A 105 16.55 -3.88 1.32
CA ILE A 105 16.09 -5.20 0.90
C ILE A 105 14.89 -5.64 1.73
N ASP A 106 14.96 -5.49 3.05
CA ASP A 106 13.90 -5.94 3.96
C ASP A 106 12.59 -5.18 3.73
N ILE A 107 12.67 -3.85 3.72
CA ILE A 107 11.49 -2.99 3.57
C ILE A 107 10.87 -3.13 2.17
N LEU A 108 11.68 -3.16 1.12
CA LEU A 108 11.18 -3.35 -0.25
C LEU A 108 10.60 -4.75 -0.46
N THR A 109 11.15 -5.76 0.23
CA THR A 109 10.62 -7.12 0.22
C THR A 109 9.25 -7.19 0.85
N GLU A 110 9.05 -6.54 2.00
CA GLU A 110 7.75 -6.48 2.65
C GLU A 110 6.69 -5.84 1.76
N LEU A 111 6.97 -4.64 1.22
CA LEU A 111 6.04 -3.94 0.33
C LEU A 111 5.71 -4.79 -0.91
N ARG A 112 6.73 -5.41 -1.53
CA ARG A 112 6.53 -6.29 -2.69
C ARG A 112 5.57 -7.43 -2.37
N ASP A 113 5.70 -8.04 -1.20
CA ASP A 113 4.89 -9.20 -0.83
C ASP A 113 3.46 -8.80 -0.45
N LYS A 114 3.26 -7.60 0.14
CA LYS A 114 1.93 -6.98 0.29
C LYS A 114 1.27 -6.68 -1.07
N VAL A 115 2.01 -6.09 -2.02
CA VAL A 115 1.54 -5.85 -3.39
C VAL A 115 1.14 -7.16 -4.10
N LYS A 116 1.94 -8.23 -3.96
CA LYS A 116 1.57 -9.55 -4.50
C LYS A 116 0.28 -10.07 -3.91
N SER A 117 0.09 -9.93 -2.61
CA SER A 117 -1.10 -10.39 -1.89
C SER A 117 -2.35 -9.63 -2.36
N PHE A 118 -2.25 -8.31 -2.47
CA PHE A 118 -3.32 -7.47 -3.02
C PHE A 118 -3.68 -7.86 -4.46
N ARG A 119 -2.67 -8.09 -5.32
CA ARG A 119 -2.90 -8.56 -6.68
C ARG A 119 -3.58 -9.92 -6.75
N ALA A 120 -3.25 -10.84 -5.84
CA ALA A 120 -3.90 -12.15 -5.77
C ALA A 120 -5.37 -12.00 -5.35
N ALA A 121 -5.68 -11.15 -4.36
CA ALA A 121 -7.04 -10.87 -3.93
C ALA A 121 -7.90 -10.27 -5.06
N LEU A 122 -7.35 -9.33 -5.84
CA LEU A 122 -8.02 -8.78 -7.03
C LEU A 122 -8.37 -9.86 -8.07
N GLN A 123 -7.45 -10.81 -8.29
CA GLN A 123 -7.70 -11.91 -9.22
C GLN A 123 -8.79 -12.86 -8.70
N GLU A 124 -8.80 -13.14 -7.40
CA GLU A 124 -9.82 -13.99 -6.79
C GLU A 124 -11.22 -13.36 -6.87
N GLU A 125 -11.34 -12.06 -6.58
CA GLU A 125 -12.59 -11.30 -6.74
C GLU A 125 -13.11 -11.34 -8.18
N GLU A 126 -12.24 -11.10 -9.16
CA GLU A 126 -12.64 -11.12 -10.58
C GLU A 126 -13.15 -12.51 -11.01
N GLN A 127 -12.51 -13.58 -10.52
CA GLN A 127 -12.92 -14.96 -10.81
C GLN A 127 -14.23 -15.33 -10.11
N ALA A 128 -14.41 -14.89 -8.86
CA ALA A 128 -15.67 -15.09 -8.14
C ALA A 128 -16.81 -14.40 -8.89
N SER A 129 -16.64 -13.13 -9.27
CA SER A 129 -17.62 -12.32 -10.00
C SER A 129 -18.06 -12.95 -11.34
N LYS A 130 -17.13 -13.61 -12.06
CA LYS A 130 -17.43 -14.37 -13.28
C LYS A 130 -18.29 -15.63 -13.03
N GLN A 131 -18.15 -16.27 -11.86
CA GLN A 131 -18.89 -17.49 -11.51
C GLN A 131 -20.31 -17.20 -10.98
N ILE A 132 -20.56 -16.04 -10.39
CA ILE A 132 -21.89 -15.64 -9.88
C ILE A 132 -22.85 -15.23 -11.00
N ASN A 133 -22.36 -15.08 -12.25
CA ASN A 133 -23.14 -14.69 -13.41
C ASN A 133 -23.23 -15.80 -14.48
N PRO A 134 -23.79 -17.00 -14.20
CA PRO A 134 -24.19 -17.90 -15.25
C PRO A 134 -25.42 -17.26 -15.92
N LYS A 135 -25.25 -16.81 -17.17
CA LYS A 135 -26.33 -16.33 -18.08
C LYS A 135 -27.65 -17.03 -17.74
N ARG A 136 -28.63 -16.29 -17.20
CA ARG A 136 -30.02 -16.76 -17.16
C ARG A 136 -30.36 -17.31 -18.54
N PRO A 137 -30.75 -18.59 -18.70
CA PRO A 137 -31.31 -19.04 -19.95
C PRO A 137 -32.53 -18.15 -20.22
N ARG A 138 -32.54 -17.48 -21.38
CA ARG A 138 -33.74 -16.81 -21.87
C ARG A 138 -34.87 -17.85 -21.83
N ALA A 139 -35.86 -17.63 -20.98
CA ALA A 139 -37.12 -18.34 -21.08
C ALA A 139 -37.73 -17.99 -22.45
N LEU A 140 -37.99 -19.03 -23.24
CA LEU A 140 -38.71 -18.97 -24.52
C LEU A 140 -40.20 -18.67 -24.29
#